data_AF-A0ABD5QTC4-F1
#
_entry.id   AF-A0ABD5QTC4-F1
#
_cell.length_a   1.000
_cell.length_b   1.000
_cell.length_c   1.000
_cell.angle_alpha   90.00
_cell.angle_beta   90.00
_cell.angle_gamma   90.00
#
_symmetry.space_group_name_H-M   'P 1'
#
loop_
_entity.id
_entity.type
_entity.pdbx_description
1 polymer ?
#
loop_
_entity_poly.entity_id
_entity_poly.type
_entity_poly.pdbx_seq_one_letter_code
_entity_poly.pdbx_strand_id
1 'polypeptide(L)'
;MTDLPPEDRVASLSIEADPDGGGRRTAVFEMYTGGEEGLSIAPEQRTQIRATPGAGFLALVDGVVGDQIDVPINKDLFINLGSSQFAVAINFNSWKGATGPEGDPLQWGDTGDPDTFTKSDATGEHPTRQIACLMWWLRNTRISSIEGELFPGAGIVGDGPAVLRYGQHREGGVYDPIPVVLENPGTDYPGSSPSTFTGSITCIEALSLGDPIDATARDTR
;
A
#
# COMPACT_ATOMS: atom_id res chain seq x y z
N MET A 1 -27.35 2.09 -19.18
CA MET A 1 -26.21 2.10 -18.25
C MET A 1 -24.98 2.16 -19.14
N THR A 2 -24.31 3.31 -19.20
CA THR A 2 -23.05 3.43 -19.93
C THR A 2 -21.97 2.85 -19.05
N ASP A 3 -21.54 1.66 -19.42
CA ASP A 3 -20.23 1.09 -19.18
C ASP A 3 -19.16 2.15 -18.84
N LEU A 4 -18.43 1.96 -17.73
CA LEU A 4 -17.34 2.86 -17.32
C LEU A 4 -16.28 2.97 -18.42
N PRO A 5 -15.58 4.10 -18.59
CA PRO A 5 -14.43 4.16 -19.50
C PRO A 5 -13.38 3.09 -19.14
N PRO A 6 -12.70 2.45 -20.11
CA PRO A 6 -11.71 1.40 -19.85
C PRO A 6 -10.65 1.79 -18.82
N GLU A 7 -10.19 3.05 -18.85
CA GLU A 7 -9.20 3.60 -17.94
C GLU A 7 -9.68 3.71 -16.48
N ASP A 8 -10.99 3.77 -16.25
CA ASP A 8 -11.57 3.76 -14.90
C ASP A 8 -11.80 2.33 -14.38
N ARG A 9 -11.62 1.33 -15.25
CA ARG A 9 -11.75 -0.10 -14.93
C ARG A 9 -10.44 -0.76 -14.56
N VAL A 10 -9.35 0.00 -14.47
CA VAL A 10 -8.05 -0.50 -14.03
C VAL A 10 -7.67 0.21 -12.74
N ALA A 11 -7.32 -0.58 -11.73
CA ALA A 11 -6.67 -0.10 -10.52
C ALA A 11 -5.17 -0.42 -10.62
N SER A 12 -4.32 0.47 -10.12
CA SER A 12 -2.89 0.24 -10.09
C SER A 12 -2.29 0.61 -8.73
N LEU A 13 -1.37 -0.22 -8.27
CA LEU A 13 -0.52 0.05 -7.11
C LEU A 13 0.92 0.18 -7.61
N SER A 14 1.53 1.34 -7.40
CA SER A 14 2.94 1.56 -7.74
C SER A 14 3.81 1.66 -6.50
N ILE A 15 4.93 0.95 -6.50
CA ILE A 15 5.94 0.93 -5.43
C ILE A 15 7.25 1.44 -6.02
N GLU A 16 7.78 2.53 -5.49
CA GLU A 16 9.09 3.06 -5.86
C GLU A 16 10.12 2.69 -4.78
N ALA A 17 11.12 1.86 -5.11
CA ALA A 17 12.10 1.39 -4.14
C ALA A 17 13.36 0.81 -4.82
N ASP A 18 14.34 0.42 -4.02
CA ASP A 18 15.54 -0.30 -4.46
C ASP A 18 15.62 -1.69 -3.79
N PRO A 19 14.86 -2.69 -4.28
CA PRO A 19 14.69 -3.97 -3.58
C PRO A 19 15.93 -4.89 -3.63
N ASP A 20 16.90 -4.62 -4.49
CA ASP A 20 18.10 -5.47 -4.67
C ASP A 20 19.43 -4.71 -4.62
N GLY A 21 19.41 -3.41 -4.31
CA GLY A 21 20.60 -2.55 -4.25
C GLY A 21 21.16 -2.20 -5.62
N GLY A 22 20.41 -2.46 -6.70
CA GLY A 22 20.78 -2.15 -8.08
C GLY A 22 20.40 -0.72 -8.50
N GLY A 23 19.64 -0.02 -7.66
CA GLY A 23 19.13 1.32 -7.92
C GLY A 23 17.61 1.38 -7.82
N ARG A 24 17.12 2.59 -7.54
CA ARG A 24 15.69 2.86 -7.33
C ARG A 24 14.91 2.66 -8.64
N ARG A 25 13.84 1.86 -8.57
CA ARG A 25 12.96 1.46 -9.68
C ARG A 25 11.51 1.55 -9.23
N THR A 26 10.59 1.65 -10.19
CA THR A 26 9.15 1.65 -9.95
C THR A 26 8.53 0.35 -10.43
N ALA A 27 7.94 -0.42 -9.52
CA ALA A 27 7.06 -1.52 -9.88
C ALA A 27 5.61 -1.05 -9.95
N VAL A 28 4.87 -1.52 -10.95
CA VAL A 28 3.44 -1.25 -11.11
C VAL A 28 2.70 -2.59 -11.12
N PHE A 29 1.64 -2.67 -10.32
CA PHE A 29 0.75 -3.82 -10.21
C PHE A 29 -0.65 -3.40 -10.63
N GLU A 30 -1.02 -3.74 -11.84
CA GLU A 30 -2.30 -3.37 -12.44
C GLU A 30 -3.34 -4.49 -12.33
N MET A 31 -4.57 -4.10 -12.03
CA MET A 31 -5.67 -5.01 -11.74
C MET A 31 -6.96 -4.51 -12.41
N TYR A 32 -7.63 -5.38 -13.15
CA TYR A 32 -8.90 -5.06 -13.78
C TYR A 32 -10.07 -5.18 -12.80
N THR A 33 -10.88 -4.11 -12.66
CA THR A 33 -12.01 -4.00 -11.72
C THR A 33 -13.36 -4.36 -12.35
N GLY A 34 -13.42 -4.55 -13.68
CA GLY A 34 -14.67 -4.69 -14.43
C GLY A 34 -15.09 -6.12 -14.79
N GLY A 35 -14.47 -7.16 -14.22
CA GLY A 35 -14.79 -8.57 -14.50
C GLY A 35 -15.92 -9.12 -13.64
N GLU A 36 -16.65 -10.13 -14.13
CA GLU A 36 -17.66 -10.88 -13.35
C GLU A 36 -17.06 -11.58 -12.11
N GLU A 37 -15.75 -11.86 -12.15
CA GLU A 37 -15.00 -12.45 -11.05
C GLU A 37 -13.81 -11.56 -10.69
N GLY A 38 -13.78 -11.10 -9.43
CA GLY A 38 -12.59 -11.33 -8.63
C GLY A 38 -11.76 -10.16 -8.12
N LEU A 39 -12.17 -8.92 -8.33
CA LEU A 39 -11.57 -7.78 -7.65
C LEU A 39 -12.64 -6.90 -7.01
N SER A 40 -12.58 -6.75 -5.69
CA SER A 40 -13.44 -5.82 -4.96
C SER A 40 -12.57 -4.75 -4.31
N ILE A 41 -12.83 -3.49 -4.68
CA ILE A 41 -12.22 -2.31 -4.06
C ILE A 41 -13.25 -1.68 -3.16
N ALA A 42 -12.96 -1.64 -1.86
CA ALA A 42 -13.86 -1.09 -0.85
C ALA A 42 -13.15 0.05 -0.09
N PRO A 43 -13.49 1.31 -0.38
CA PRO A 43 -13.05 2.43 0.43
C PRO A 43 -13.73 2.40 1.80
N GLU A 44 -12.97 2.62 2.86
CA GLU A 44 -13.48 2.75 4.22
C GLU A 44 -12.81 3.93 4.96
N GLN A 45 -13.54 4.51 5.90
CA GLN A 45 -12.98 5.46 6.86
C GLN A 45 -12.86 4.76 8.21
N ARG A 46 -11.63 4.57 8.67
CA ARG A 46 -11.33 4.06 10.01
C ARG A 46 -11.34 5.21 11.00
N THR A 47 -12.29 5.20 11.92
CA THR A 47 -12.43 6.23 12.96
C THR A 47 -11.74 5.85 14.27
N GLN A 48 -11.03 4.72 14.32
CA GLN A 48 -10.34 4.21 15.50
C GLN A 48 -8.95 3.70 15.10
N ILE A 49 -7.89 4.30 15.67
CA ILE A 49 -6.52 3.82 15.52
C ILE A 49 -6.24 2.81 16.64
N ARG A 50 -5.90 1.57 16.26
CA ARG A 50 -5.32 0.59 17.19
C ARG A 50 -3.81 0.57 16.98
N ALA A 51 -3.10 1.41 17.72
CA ALA A 51 -1.65 1.27 17.81
C ALA A 51 -1.33 0.16 18.83
N THR A 52 -0.71 -0.93 18.39
CA THR A 52 0.03 -1.81 19.31
C THR A 52 1.35 -1.10 19.60
N PRO A 53 1.63 -0.64 20.83
CA PRO A 53 2.81 0.18 21.10
C PRO A 53 4.10 -0.60 20.78
N GLY A 54 4.87 -0.13 19.80
CA GLY A 54 6.28 -0.46 19.65
C GLY A 54 7.16 0.49 20.46
N ALA A 55 8.41 0.11 20.73
CA ALA A 55 9.34 0.89 21.58
C ALA A 55 9.51 2.36 21.15
N GLY A 56 9.39 2.67 19.85
CA GLY A 56 9.44 4.04 19.33
C GLY A 56 8.21 4.90 19.67
N PHE A 57 7.02 4.29 19.82
CA PHE A 57 5.81 4.99 20.26
C PHE A 57 5.89 5.33 21.75
N LEU A 58 6.47 4.44 22.56
CA LEU A 58 6.72 4.72 23.98
C LEU A 58 7.65 5.92 24.16
N ALA A 59 8.70 6.04 23.35
CA ALA A 59 9.60 7.20 23.39
C ALA A 59 8.92 8.53 23.00
N LEU A 60 7.94 8.49 22.08
CA LEU A 60 7.17 9.67 21.68
C LEU A 60 6.16 10.08 22.77
N VAL A 61 5.55 9.12 23.46
CA VAL A 61 4.66 9.37 24.60
C VAL A 61 5.44 9.93 25.79
N ASP A 62 6.63 9.39 26.08
CA ASP A 62 7.50 9.85 27.17
C ASP A 62 7.98 11.31 26.97
N GLY A 63 8.17 11.73 25.71
CA GLY A 63 8.54 13.12 25.38
C GLY A 63 7.39 14.15 25.43
N VAL A 64 6.13 13.71 25.37
CA VAL A 64 4.94 14.59 25.31
C VAL A 64 4.12 14.56 26.61
N VAL A 65 4.12 13.42 27.31
CA VAL A 65 3.31 13.16 28.50
C VAL A 65 4.25 13.01 29.69
N GLY A 66 4.86 14.12 30.13
CA GLY A 66 5.80 14.11 31.24
C GLY A 66 5.23 13.47 32.51
N ASP A 67 5.98 12.52 33.09
CA ASP A 67 6.08 12.09 34.50
C ASP A 67 4.81 11.89 35.37
N GLN A 68 3.59 11.92 34.82
CA GLN A 68 2.36 12.00 35.63
C GLN A 68 1.30 10.92 35.39
N ILE A 69 1.57 9.86 34.60
CA ILE A 69 0.59 8.79 34.42
C ILE A 69 1.14 7.45 34.92
N ASP A 70 0.74 7.09 36.13
CA ASP A 70 0.90 5.75 36.68
C ASP A 70 -0.09 4.82 35.98
N VAL A 71 0.33 4.20 34.86
CA VAL A 71 -0.52 3.29 34.06
C VAL A 71 -0.52 1.91 34.70
N PRO A 72 -1.66 1.40 35.23
CA PRO A 72 -1.73 0.08 35.82
C PRO A 72 -1.48 -1.00 34.76
N ILE A 73 -0.65 -1.98 35.10
CA ILE A 73 -0.40 -3.17 34.27
C ILE A 73 -1.75 -3.87 34.02
N ASN A 74 -2.12 -4.04 32.75
CA ASN A 74 -3.40 -4.55 32.21
C ASN A 74 -4.50 -3.52 31.86
N LYS A 75 -4.17 -2.26 31.57
CA LYS A 75 -5.10 -1.33 30.92
C LYS A 75 -4.52 -0.81 29.60
N ASP A 76 -5.22 -1.06 28.51
CA ASP A 76 -4.91 -0.50 27.19
C ASP A 76 -5.10 1.01 27.21
N LEU A 77 -4.08 1.75 26.77
CA LEU A 77 -4.12 3.19 26.60
C LEU A 77 -4.73 3.51 25.24
N PHE A 78 -5.98 3.98 25.22
CA PHE A 78 -6.66 4.43 24.01
C PHE A 78 -6.37 5.91 23.77
N ILE A 79 -5.41 6.23 22.89
CA ILE A 79 -5.20 7.60 22.42
C ILE A 79 -5.93 7.76 21.08
N ASN A 80 -7.12 8.38 21.12
CA ASN A 80 -7.78 8.88 19.92
C ASN A 80 -7.33 10.33 19.70
N LEU A 81 -6.36 10.55 18.82
CA LEU A 81 -5.86 11.89 18.46
C LEU A 81 -6.82 12.66 17.52
N GLY A 82 -8.07 12.19 17.34
CA GLY A 82 -9.01 12.79 16.40
C GLY A 82 -8.67 12.54 14.93
N SER A 83 -7.69 11.69 14.62
CA SER A 83 -7.29 11.31 13.27
C SER A 83 -8.14 10.15 12.77
N SER A 84 -9.03 10.42 11.81
CA SER A 84 -9.60 9.36 10.98
C SER A 84 -8.60 8.98 9.90
N GLN A 85 -8.41 7.69 9.66
CA GLN A 85 -7.59 7.18 8.57
C GLN A 85 -8.50 6.75 7.42
N PHE A 86 -8.23 7.22 6.21
CA PHE A 86 -8.86 6.68 5.01
C PHE A 86 -8.10 5.42 4.60
N ALA A 87 -8.83 4.35 4.32
CA ALA A 87 -8.27 3.09 3.89
C ALA A 87 -9.03 2.55 2.68
N VAL A 88 -8.35 1.82 1.82
CA VAL A 88 -8.93 1.15 0.66
C VAL A 88 -8.54 -0.32 0.74
N ALA A 89 -9.54 -1.19 0.92
CA ALA A 89 -9.32 -2.63 0.90
C ALA A 89 -9.43 -3.14 -0.55
N ILE A 90 -8.36 -3.73 -1.06
CA ILE A 90 -8.32 -4.44 -2.33
C ILE A 90 -8.45 -5.93 -2.02
N ASN A 91 -9.54 -6.56 -2.45
CA ASN A 91 -9.80 -7.97 -2.23
C ASN A 91 -9.74 -8.73 -3.55
N PHE A 92 -8.90 -9.75 -3.60
CA PHE A 92 -8.81 -10.71 -4.69
C PHE A 92 -9.75 -11.87 -4.35
N ASN A 93 -10.70 -12.18 -5.22
CA ASN A 93 -11.60 -13.33 -5.06
C ASN A 93 -11.48 -14.19 -6.32
N SER A 94 -10.84 -15.35 -6.23
CA SER A 94 -10.60 -16.19 -7.42
C SER A 94 -9.89 -15.45 -8.57
N TRP A 95 -8.97 -14.53 -8.25
CA TRP A 95 -8.23 -13.73 -9.24
C TRP A 95 -7.38 -14.62 -10.15
N LYS A 96 -7.55 -14.46 -11.46
CA LYS A 96 -6.97 -15.28 -12.53
C LYS A 96 -5.73 -14.66 -13.20
N GLY A 97 -5.23 -13.56 -12.65
CA GLY A 97 -4.06 -12.85 -13.17
C GLY A 97 -4.37 -11.46 -13.71
N ALA A 98 -3.31 -10.72 -13.98
CA ALA A 98 -3.35 -9.34 -14.45
C ALA A 98 -3.64 -9.29 -15.97
N THR A 99 -4.92 -9.35 -16.32
CA THR A 99 -5.39 -9.29 -17.71
C THR A 99 -6.46 -8.23 -17.87
N GLY A 100 -6.32 -7.40 -18.91
CA GLY A 100 -7.20 -6.28 -19.22
C GLY A 100 -8.50 -6.70 -19.91
N PRO A 101 -9.39 -5.72 -20.20
CA PRO A 101 -10.69 -5.96 -20.82
C PRO A 101 -10.62 -6.62 -22.20
N GLU A 102 -9.52 -6.39 -22.94
CA GLU A 102 -9.31 -6.92 -24.29
C GLU A 102 -8.45 -8.19 -24.32
N GLY A 103 -8.09 -8.73 -23.15
CA GLY A 103 -7.23 -9.92 -23.04
C GLY A 103 -5.74 -9.60 -23.00
N ASP A 104 -5.36 -8.33 -23.07
CA ASP A 104 -3.96 -7.91 -23.00
C ASP A 104 -3.38 -8.07 -21.57
N PRO A 105 -2.10 -8.46 -21.44
CA PRO A 105 -1.45 -8.52 -20.14
C PRO A 105 -1.32 -7.11 -19.56
N LEU A 106 -1.80 -6.94 -18.33
CA LEU A 106 -1.58 -5.72 -17.57
C LEU A 106 -0.20 -5.75 -16.90
N GLN A 107 0.38 -4.58 -16.64
CA GLN A 107 1.71 -4.50 -16.05
C GLN A 107 1.74 -5.14 -14.65
N TRP A 108 2.73 -6.01 -14.43
CA TRP A 108 2.94 -6.67 -13.16
C TRP A 108 4.42 -6.79 -12.81
N GLY A 109 5.02 -5.66 -12.41
CA GLY A 109 6.45 -5.57 -12.18
C GLY A 109 7.06 -4.23 -12.59
N ASP A 110 8.38 -4.19 -12.74
CA ASP A 110 9.14 -2.97 -12.97
C ASP A 110 9.40 -2.59 -14.44
N THR A 111 9.14 -3.48 -15.39
CA THR A 111 9.36 -3.23 -16.83
C THR A 111 8.08 -3.27 -17.65
N GLY A 112 7.10 -4.11 -17.27
CA GLY A 112 5.87 -4.29 -18.04
C GLY A 112 6.04 -5.14 -19.31
N ASP A 113 7.20 -5.79 -19.49
CA ASP A 113 7.47 -6.65 -20.64
C ASP A 113 6.91 -8.07 -20.41
N PRO A 114 5.92 -8.52 -21.21
CA PRO A 114 5.33 -9.86 -21.04
C PRO A 114 6.29 -11.01 -21.39
N ASP A 115 7.39 -10.73 -22.09
CA ASP A 115 8.40 -11.73 -22.44
C ASP A 115 9.50 -11.87 -21.36
N THR A 116 9.44 -11.04 -20.32
CA THR A 116 10.44 -10.97 -19.27
C THR A 116 9.89 -11.50 -17.94
N PHE A 117 10.38 -12.67 -17.51
CA PHE A 117 10.13 -13.19 -16.17
C PHE A 117 11.39 -13.08 -15.29
N THR A 118 11.29 -12.28 -14.24
CA THR A 118 12.34 -12.13 -13.22
C THR A 118 11.72 -12.15 -11.81
N LYS A 119 12.52 -11.85 -10.79
CA LYS A 119 11.99 -11.69 -9.43
C LYS A 119 11.22 -10.38 -9.26
N SER A 120 11.53 -9.38 -10.10
CA SER A 120 10.92 -8.04 -10.04
C SER A 120 9.86 -7.80 -11.13
N ASP A 121 9.76 -8.69 -12.12
CA ASP A 121 8.77 -8.64 -13.20
C ASP A 121 8.12 -10.00 -13.49
N ALA A 122 6.80 -9.98 -13.65
CA ALA A 122 5.97 -11.13 -14.01
C ALA A 122 4.77 -10.70 -14.87
N THR A 123 4.94 -9.69 -15.72
CA THR A 123 3.92 -9.28 -16.69
C THR A 123 3.59 -10.44 -17.62
N GLY A 124 2.30 -10.66 -17.91
CA GLY A 124 1.84 -11.78 -18.77
C GLY A 124 2.05 -13.20 -18.22
N GLU A 125 2.67 -13.34 -17.05
CA GLU A 125 2.97 -14.64 -16.43
C GLU A 125 1.77 -15.26 -15.70
N HIS A 126 1.94 -16.54 -15.32
CA HIS A 126 0.93 -17.26 -14.53
C HIS A 126 0.64 -16.54 -13.19
N PRO A 127 -0.61 -16.54 -12.69
CA PRO A 127 -1.00 -15.81 -11.47
C PRO A 127 -0.11 -16.11 -10.25
N THR A 128 0.37 -17.35 -10.12
CA THR A 128 1.30 -17.75 -9.05
C THR A 128 2.62 -16.99 -9.11
N ARG A 129 3.15 -16.77 -10.31
CA ARG A 129 4.40 -16.01 -10.51
C ARG A 129 4.17 -14.52 -10.30
N GLN A 130 3.01 -14.03 -10.71
CA GLN A 130 2.56 -12.67 -10.43
C GLN A 130 2.50 -12.41 -8.92
N ILE A 131 1.77 -13.23 -8.15
CA ILE A 131 1.73 -13.08 -6.68
C ILE A 131 3.11 -13.24 -6.05
N ALA A 132 3.94 -14.16 -6.53
CA ALA A 132 5.31 -14.30 -6.02
C ALA A 132 6.16 -13.04 -6.27
N CYS A 133 6.02 -12.39 -7.43
CA CYS A 133 6.66 -11.10 -7.74
C CYS A 133 6.17 -9.99 -6.79
N LEU A 134 4.86 -9.84 -6.61
CA LEU A 134 4.29 -8.87 -5.67
C LEU A 134 4.82 -9.09 -4.25
N MET A 135 4.78 -10.33 -3.75
CA MET A 135 5.27 -10.67 -2.43
C MET A 135 6.78 -10.46 -2.28
N TRP A 136 7.55 -10.62 -3.35
CA TRP A 136 8.97 -10.30 -3.37
C TRP A 136 9.19 -8.79 -3.20
N TRP A 137 8.46 -7.94 -3.91
CA TRP A 137 8.49 -6.49 -3.73
C TRP A 137 8.11 -6.09 -2.30
N LEU A 138 7.00 -6.60 -1.77
CA LEU A 138 6.56 -6.31 -0.40
C LEU A 138 7.55 -6.76 0.67
N ARG A 139 8.31 -7.83 0.41
CA ARG A 139 9.32 -8.34 1.33
C ARG A 139 10.61 -7.54 1.32
N ASN A 140 11.00 -6.98 0.17
CA ASN A 140 12.32 -6.34 -0.02
C ASN A 140 12.25 -4.81 -0.09
N THR A 141 11.07 -4.22 0.14
CA THR A 141 10.88 -2.77 0.14
C THR A 141 10.25 -2.31 1.45
N ARG A 142 10.55 -1.08 1.84
CA ARG A 142 10.00 -0.48 3.04
C ARG A 142 9.04 0.65 2.70
N ILE A 143 7.83 0.25 2.32
CA ILE A 143 6.71 1.16 2.10
C ILE A 143 6.34 1.81 3.44
N SER A 144 6.54 3.12 3.56
CA SER A 144 6.27 3.85 4.79
C SER A 144 5.90 5.30 4.51
N SER A 145 5.37 6.02 5.48
CA SER A 145 5.10 7.46 5.35
C SER A 145 6.38 8.32 5.29
N ILE A 146 7.56 7.69 5.39
CA ILE A 146 8.86 8.37 5.44
C ILE A 146 9.61 8.01 4.17
N GLU A 147 10.09 9.02 3.47
CA GLU A 147 11.08 8.88 2.40
C GLU A 147 12.45 9.26 2.95
N GLY A 148 13.44 8.37 2.85
CA GLY A 148 14.77 8.61 3.38
C GLY A 148 14.87 8.35 4.90
N GLU A 149 15.85 8.98 5.56
CA GLU A 149 16.05 8.86 7.01
C GLU A 149 15.04 9.71 7.79
N LEU A 150 14.41 9.13 8.82
CA LEU A 150 13.49 9.85 9.70
C LEU A 150 14.15 11.03 10.43
N PHE A 151 15.42 10.88 10.80
CA PHE A 151 16.30 11.95 11.28
C PHE A 151 17.75 11.54 10.99
N PRO A 152 18.67 12.50 10.81
CA PRO A 152 20.07 12.20 10.51
C PRO A 152 20.67 11.22 11.52
N GLY A 153 21.14 10.07 11.05
CA GLY A 153 21.76 9.04 11.88
C GLY A 153 20.78 8.07 12.53
N ALA A 154 19.48 8.12 12.21
CA ALA A 154 18.51 7.12 12.66
C ALA A 154 18.85 5.71 12.17
N GLY A 155 19.53 5.59 11.02
CA GLY A 155 19.77 4.32 10.31
C GLY A 155 18.49 3.65 9.79
N ILE A 156 17.35 4.32 9.95
CA ILE A 156 16.01 3.86 9.59
C ILE A 156 15.63 4.65 8.33
N VAL A 157 15.93 4.06 7.16
CA VAL A 157 15.59 4.62 5.85
C VAL A 157 14.25 4.01 5.39
N GLY A 158 13.31 4.85 4.97
CA GLY A 158 12.06 4.44 4.32
C GLY A 158 12.10 4.68 2.82
N ASP A 159 11.36 3.88 2.06
CA ASP A 159 11.24 4.02 0.61
C ASP A 159 10.11 4.97 0.19
N GLY A 160 9.49 5.68 1.13
CA GLY A 160 8.31 6.49 0.88
C GLY A 160 7.01 5.68 0.72
N PRO A 161 5.88 6.36 0.55
CA PRO A 161 4.59 5.71 0.38
C PRO A 161 4.46 5.09 -1.02
N ALA A 162 3.69 4.01 -1.12
CA ALA A 162 3.25 3.51 -2.42
C ALA A 162 2.15 4.45 -2.96
N VAL A 163 1.80 4.34 -4.24
CA VAL A 163 0.73 5.15 -4.83
C VAL A 163 -0.37 4.24 -5.36
N LEU A 164 -1.58 4.41 -4.84
CA LEU A 164 -2.78 3.73 -5.27
C LEU A 164 -3.57 4.59 -6.26
N ARG A 165 -3.98 3.99 -7.37
CA ARG A 165 -4.87 4.57 -8.36
C ARG A 165 -6.05 3.65 -8.62
N TYR A 166 -7.26 4.18 -8.67
CA TYR A 166 -8.46 3.44 -9.07
C TYR A 166 -9.59 4.40 -9.46
N GLY A 167 -10.38 4.03 -10.46
CA GLY A 167 -11.46 4.87 -10.96
C GLY A 167 -10.95 6.28 -11.31
N GLN A 168 -11.48 7.29 -10.62
CA GLN A 168 -11.13 8.69 -10.84
C GLN A 168 -9.94 9.20 -10.00
N HIS A 169 -9.39 8.38 -9.09
CA HIS A 169 -8.13 8.67 -8.38
C HIS A 169 -6.94 8.28 -9.25
N ARG A 170 -6.60 9.10 -10.25
CA ARG A 170 -5.52 8.83 -11.21
C ARG A 170 -5.08 10.11 -11.88
N GLU A 171 -3.93 10.07 -12.54
CA GLU A 171 -3.51 11.20 -13.38
C GLU A 171 -4.52 11.43 -14.51
N GLY A 172 -4.95 12.69 -14.67
CA GLY A 172 -6.01 13.08 -15.61
C GLY A 172 -7.44 12.68 -15.17
N GLY A 173 -7.60 12.08 -13.99
CA GLY A 173 -8.90 11.86 -13.35
C GLY A 173 -9.38 13.10 -12.58
N VAL A 174 -10.55 13.01 -11.98
CA VAL A 174 -11.13 14.09 -11.14
C VAL A 174 -10.41 14.23 -9.79
N TYR A 175 -9.83 13.14 -9.28
CA TYR A 175 -9.16 13.11 -7.97
C TYR A 175 -7.68 12.73 -8.12
N ASP A 176 -6.87 13.24 -7.21
CA ASP A 176 -5.45 12.91 -7.18
C ASP A 176 -5.21 11.42 -6.81
N PRO A 177 -4.13 10.80 -7.31
CA PRO A 177 -3.64 9.51 -6.83
C PRO A 177 -3.40 9.53 -5.32
N ILE A 178 -3.64 8.40 -4.66
CA ILE A 178 -3.60 8.33 -3.19
C ILE A 178 -2.24 7.77 -2.75
N PRO A 179 -1.42 8.51 -1.99
CA PRO A 179 -0.24 7.95 -1.32
C PRO A 179 -0.68 7.01 -0.19
N VAL A 180 -0.16 5.79 -0.15
CA VAL A 180 -0.61 4.75 0.78
C VAL A 180 0.54 3.97 1.43
N VAL A 181 0.33 3.55 2.67
CA VAL A 181 1.08 2.45 3.29
C VAL A 181 0.22 1.20 3.30
N LEU A 182 0.85 0.03 3.28
CA LEU A 182 0.14 -1.24 3.16
C LEU A 182 0.02 -1.91 4.53
N GLU A 183 -1.18 -2.37 4.84
CA GLU A 183 -1.49 -3.13 6.02
C GLU A 183 -2.01 -4.52 5.62
N ASN A 184 -1.50 -5.54 6.31
CA ASN A 184 -1.90 -6.94 6.18
C ASN A 184 -1.99 -7.44 4.72
N PRO A 185 -0.95 -7.25 3.87
CA PRO A 185 -0.96 -7.88 2.57
C PRO A 185 -0.91 -9.40 2.75
N GLY A 186 -1.96 -10.08 2.30
CA GLY A 186 -2.12 -11.52 2.48
C GLY A 186 -2.75 -12.16 1.26
N THR A 187 -2.22 -13.31 0.87
CA THR A 187 -2.78 -14.15 -0.19
C THR A 187 -2.87 -15.58 0.30
N ASP A 188 -4.01 -16.21 0.06
CA ASP A 188 -4.22 -17.63 0.23
C ASP A 188 -3.99 -18.34 -1.11
N TYR A 189 -3.27 -19.45 -1.05
CA TYR A 189 -3.01 -20.33 -2.18
C TYR A 189 -3.92 -21.55 -2.09
N PRO A 190 -5.06 -21.59 -2.82
CA PRO A 190 -5.96 -22.72 -2.75
C PRO A 190 -5.31 -23.94 -3.43
N GLY A 191 -4.93 -24.93 -2.62
CA GLY A 191 -4.32 -26.17 -3.12
C GLY A 191 -5.18 -26.97 -4.11
N SER A 192 -6.48 -26.68 -4.19
CA SER A 192 -7.44 -27.29 -5.12
C SER A 192 -7.54 -26.60 -6.48
N SER A 193 -7.04 -25.37 -6.63
CA SER A 193 -7.15 -24.60 -7.87
C SER A 193 -5.95 -23.65 -8.01
N PRO A 194 -4.79 -24.15 -8.46
CA PRO A 194 -3.56 -23.37 -8.54
C PRO A 194 -3.64 -22.20 -9.53
N SER A 195 -4.71 -22.11 -10.32
CA SER A 195 -4.96 -21.08 -11.33
C SER A 195 -5.68 -19.83 -10.81
N THR A 196 -6.01 -19.77 -9.51
CA THR A 196 -6.71 -18.62 -8.93
C THR A 196 -6.18 -18.26 -7.55
N PHE A 197 -6.17 -16.97 -7.22
CA PHE A 197 -5.76 -16.47 -5.91
C PHE A 197 -6.89 -15.74 -5.18
N THR A 198 -6.89 -15.87 -3.86
CA THR A 198 -7.77 -15.09 -2.98
C THR A 198 -6.91 -14.39 -1.94
N GLY A 199 -7.24 -13.15 -1.58
CA GLY A 199 -6.43 -12.38 -0.66
C GLY A 199 -6.94 -10.97 -0.45
N SER A 200 -6.24 -10.23 0.37
CA SER A 200 -6.55 -8.83 0.65
C SER A 200 -5.29 -8.01 0.84
N ILE A 201 -5.32 -6.76 0.39
CA ILE A 201 -4.35 -5.73 0.74
C ILE A 201 -5.16 -4.53 1.23
N THR A 202 -4.85 -4.05 2.44
CA THR A 202 -5.41 -2.78 2.91
C THR A 202 -4.40 -1.68 2.61
N CYS A 203 -4.82 -0.68 1.82
CA CYS A 203 -4.05 0.52 1.54
C CYS A 203 -4.53 1.65 2.47
N ILE A 204 -3.70 2.08 3.41
CA ILE A 204 -4.01 3.19 4.32
C ILE A 204 -3.41 4.46 3.74
N GLU A 205 -4.22 5.50 3.54
CA GLU A 205 -3.73 6.79 3.07
C GLU A 205 -2.68 7.35 4.01
N ALA A 206 -1.55 7.76 3.44
CA ALA A 206 -0.37 8.19 4.16
C ALA A 206 0.00 9.62 3.73
N LEU A 207 0.14 10.50 4.71
CA LEU A 207 0.86 11.76 4.49
C LEU A 207 2.36 11.44 4.40
N SER A 208 3.06 12.05 3.45
CA SER A 208 4.52 12.05 3.47
C SER A 208 4.99 12.90 4.66
N LEU A 209 5.68 12.29 5.61
CA LEU A 209 6.24 12.93 6.80
C LEU A 209 7.72 13.30 6.63
N GLY A 210 8.25 13.20 5.40
CA GLY A 210 9.62 13.59 5.08
C GLY A 210 9.86 15.11 5.15
N ASP A 211 8.79 15.91 5.04
CA ASP A 211 8.83 17.32 5.38
C ASP A 211 8.68 17.48 6.90
N PRO A 212 9.49 18.34 7.55
CA PRO A 212 9.33 18.61 8.97
C PRO A 212 7.87 18.96 9.22
N ILE A 213 7.20 18.18 10.07
CA ILE A 213 5.86 18.50 10.55
C ILE A 213 5.96 19.93 11.05
N ASP A 214 5.47 20.89 10.27
CA ASP A 214 5.59 22.31 10.54
C ASP A 214 4.59 22.71 11.63
N ALA A 215 4.71 22.04 12.78
CA ALA A 215 4.05 22.38 14.01
C ALA A 215 4.56 23.74 14.52
N THR A 216 5.76 24.16 14.10
CA THR A 216 6.33 25.47 14.38
C THR A 216 5.66 26.62 13.61
N ALA A 217 5.22 26.46 12.37
CA ALA A 217 4.51 27.53 11.65
C ALA A 217 3.07 27.77 12.11
N ARG A 218 2.52 26.88 12.96
CA ARG A 218 1.21 27.08 13.61
C ARG A 218 1.29 27.69 15.00
N ASP A 219 2.50 27.90 15.55
CA ASP A 219 2.66 28.62 16.81
C ASP A 219 2.86 30.12 16.56
N THR A 220 1.74 30.84 16.45
CA THR A 220 1.72 32.31 16.52
C THR A 220 1.20 32.77 17.88
N ARG A 221 1.51 32.04 18.97
CA ARG A 221 1.21 32.48 20.33
C ARG A 221 2.37 33.15 21.02
#